data_AF-A0A3C1GBW7-F1
#
_entry.id   AF-A0A3C1GBW7-F1
#
_cell.length_a   1.000
_cell.length_b   1.000
_cell.length_c   1.000
_cell.angle_alpha   90.00
_cell.angle_beta   90.00
_cell.angle_gamma   90.00
#
_symmetry.space_group_name_H-M   'P 1'
#
loop_
_entity.id
_entity.type
_entity.pdbx_description
1 polymer ?
#
loop_
_entity_poly.entity_id
_entity_poly.type
_entity_poly.pdbx_seq_one_letter_code
_entity_poly.pdbx_strand_id
1 'polypeptide(L)'
;MRYVLLCPDDLIEHLVGRTTLPGDSAVYLVSTRALRTRLARRGPAAIVGDLADAGFLRRALKGSRRPAVVGAPATRVPRILRALREALPGVPLLAVTDESGAPPGTTAVPLSAFGERVIRPALERALSRDRVERIRRHFEDAQQVLILMQDDPDPDAIASALALKTLLGRTRTSVHVCTFGTITRPENVAMCKILEIEVEEISAQALDQFDRVAMVDVQPSFLEERFHGVDLVIDHHPVERPIKARIRDVRPSYGATSTILVEYLRAADVKVTQRLATALLYGIKSDTLGLERGGTRADLEAFSYLYLLANHSALRRIERPELSDGALDLLAQGLARRRVLGGVFFSHLGTVTMADLIPQFADFGLQAEGVEWSVVSGVVGDQVHVSIRNVGYVKSAGDMVRAAFGDIGPAGGHRTMAKAVVPLASLTVGDEARAGRGCPERIIHRVLRALGQSGK
;
A
#
# COMPACT_ATOMS: atom_id res chain seq x y z
N MET A 1 -18.75 -30.11 -17.99
CA MET A 1 -18.32 -31.06 -16.93
C MET A 1 -19.48 -31.25 -15.96
N ARG A 2 -19.81 -32.47 -15.54
CA ARG A 2 -20.95 -32.72 -14.64
C ARG A 2 -20.55 -32.44 -13.19
N TYR A 3 -21.32 -31.63 -12.49
CA TYR A 3 -21.18 -31.34 -11.06
C TYR A 3 -22.57 -31.19 -10.42
N VAL A 4 -22.63 -31.28 -9.09
CA VAL A 4 -23.85 -31.04 -8.31
C VAL A 4 -23.66 -29.85 -7.39
N LEU A 5 -24.64 -28.94 -7.39
CA LEU A 5 -24.77 -27.88 -6.39
C LEU A 5 -25.96 -28.19 -5.48
N LEU A 6 -25.69 -28.43 -4.20
CA LEU A 6 -26.73 -28.50 -3.17
C LEU A 6 -26.82 -27.15 -2.45
N CYS A 7 -28.01 -26.59 -2.34
CA CYS A 7 -28.24 -25.31 -1.70
C CYS A 7 -29.60 -25.26 -0.99
N PRO A 8 -29.81 -24.29 -0.08
CA PRO A 8 -31.11 -24.06 0.54
C PRO A 8 -32.20 -23.78 -0.49
N ASP A 9 -33.43 -24.21 -0.19
CA ASP A 9 -34.61 -23.96 -1.03
C ASP A 9 -34.81 -22.48 -1.36
N ASP A 10 -34.43 -21.56 -0.47
CA ASP A 10 -34.56 -20.12 -0.72
C ASP A 10 -33.49 -19.61 -1.70
N LEU A 11 -32.30 -20.22 -1.70
CA LEU A 11 -31.20 -19.81 -2.58
C LEU A 11 -31.39 -20.33 -4.01
N ILE A 12 -31.99 -21.52 -4.19
CA ILE A 12 -32.13 -22.15 -5.50
C ILE A 12 -32.91 -21.28 -6.49
N GLU A 13 -33.86 -20.48 -6.00
CA GLU A 13 -34.67 -19.60 -6.84
C GLU A 13 -33.83 -18.46 -7.45
N HIS A 14 -32.77 -18.01 -6.75
CA HIS A 14 -31.84 -16.99 -7.21
C HIS A 14 -30.73 -17.54 -8.10
N LEU A 15 -30.57 -18.87 -8.15
CA LEU A 15 -29.60 -19.56 -9.02
C LEU A 15 -30.16 -19.88 -10.41
N VAL A 16 -31.41 -19.50 -10.67
CA VAL A 16 -32.08 -19.68 -11.96
C VAL A 16 -31.56 -18.64 -12.97
N GLY A 17 -30.58 -19.01 -13.79
CA GLY A 17 -30.07 -18.14 -14.88
C GLY A 17 -28.71 -18.56 -15.46
N ARG A 18 -28.31 -17.97 -16.60
CA ARG A 18 -27.01 -18.22 -17.27
C ARG A 18 -25.79 -17.64 -16.52
N THR A 19 -26.00 -16.85 -15.47
CA THR A 19 -24.97 -16.02 -14.84
C THR A 19 -24.26 -16.68 -13.65
N THR A 20 -24.84 -17.71 -13.02
CA THR A 20 -24.30 -18.33 -11.80
C THR A 20 -23.60 -19.67 -12.01
N LEU A 21 -23.91 -20.37 -13.10
CA LEU A 21 -23.40 -21.71 -13.38
C LEU A 21 -22.58 -21.71 -14.68
N PRO A 22 -21.32 -22.16 -14.67
CA PRO A 22 -20.54 -22.27 -15.91
C PRO A 22 -21.15 -23.33 -16.85
N GLY A 23 -21.61 -22.91 -18.03
CA GLY A 23 -22.12 -23.78 -19.10
C GLY A 23 -23.64 -24.00 -19.13
N ASP A 24 -24.06 -25.04 -19.87
CA ASP A 24 -25.45 -25.39 -20.27
C ASP A 24 -26.53 -25.35 -19.17
N SER A 25 -27.80 -25.35 -19.60
CA SER A 25 -29.00 -25.49 -18.76
C SER A 25 -28.89 -26.65 -17.76
N ALA A 26 -28.89 -26.35 -16.46
CA ALA A 26 -28.82 -27.34 -15.39
C ALA A 26 -30.12 -28.14 -15.21
N VAL A 27 -30.01 -29.34 -14.64
CA VAL A 27 -31.16 -30.12 -14.15
C VAL A 27 -31.48 -29.71 -12.72
N TYR A 28 -32.69 -29.24 -12.47
CA TYR A 28 -33.13 -28.82 -11.13
C TYR A 28 -33.86 -29.96 -10.44
N LEU A 29 -33.45 -30.31 -9.22
CA LEU A 29 -34.10 -31.31 -8.37
C LEU A 29 -34.59 -30.62 -7.09
N VAL A 30 -35.86 -30.83 -6.74
CA VAL A 30 -36.48 -30.20 -5.57
C VAL A 30 -37.34 -31.18 -4.79
N SER A 31 -37.50 -30.93 -3.49
CA SER A 31 -38.28 -31.80 -2.61
C SER A 31 -39.79 -31.57 -2.68
N THR A 32 -40.25 -30.37 -3.11
CA THR A 32 -41.67 -29.99 -3.07
C THR A 32 -42.22 -29.55 -4.43
N ARG A 33 -43.50 -29.84 -4.65
CA ARG A 33 -44.24 -29.35 -5.84
C ARG A 33 -44.38 -27.83 -5.85
N ALA A 34 -44.49 -27.20 -4.68
CA ALA A 34 -44.58 -25.75 -4.56
C ALA A 34 -43.32 -25.05 -5.11
N LEU A 35 -42.14 -25.51 -4.69
CA LEU A 35 -40.87 -24.97 -5.19
C LEU A 35 -40.70 -25.23 -6.70
N ARG A 36 -41.09 -26.41 -7.21
CA ARG A 36 -41.13 -26.67 -8.66
C ARG A 36 -41.97 -25.64 -9.41
N THR A 37 -43.17 -25.34 -8.91
CA THR A 37 -44.06 -24.35 -9.55
C THR A 37 -43.44 -22.96 -9.56
N ARG A 38 -42.74 -22.56 -8.49
CA ARG A 38 -42.03 -21.28 -8.44
C ARG A 38 -40.85 -21.23 -9.41
N LEU A 39 -40.06 -22.30 -9.49
CA LEU A 39 -38.96 -22.41 -10.48
C LEU A 39 -39.48 -22.38 -11.92
N ALA A 40 -40.59 -23.07 -12.22
CA ALA A 40 -41.18 -23.09 -13.55
C ALA A 40 -41.60 -21.67 -14.02
N ARG A 41 -42.07 -20.81 -13.11
CA ARG A 41 -42.38 -19.40 -13.42
C ARG A 41 -41.14 -18.58 -13.81
N ARG A 42 -39.95 -19.01 -13.38
CA ARG A 42 -38.66 -18.38 -13.71
C ARG A 42 -37.95 -19.03 -14.90
N GLY A 43 -38.55 -20.04 -15.53
CA GLY A 43 -38.04 -20.70 -16.74
C GLY A 43 -37.68 -22.20 -16.60
N PRO A 44 -36.88 -22.64 -15.61
CA PRO A 44 -36.41 -24.01 -15.57
C PRO A 44 -37.50 -24.99 -15.11
N ALA A 45 -37.61 -26.11 -15.82
CA ALA A 45 -38.33 -27.28 -15.32
C ALA A 45 -37.51 -27.96 -14.22
N ALA A 46 -38.17 -28.28 -13.10
CA ALA A 46 -37.56 -29.01 -11.99
C ALA A 46 -38.24 -30.37 -11.77
N ILE A 47 -37.45 -31.38 -11.43
CA ILE A 47 -37.91 -32.73 -11.10
C ILE A 47 -38.17 -32.77 -9.60
N VAL A 48 -39.36 -33.20 -9.21
CA VAL A 48 -39.76 -33.35 -7.81
C VAL A 48 -39.59 -34.79 -7.38
N GLY A 49 -38.98 -35.03 -6.23
CA GLY A 49 -38.90 -36.36 -5.62
C GLY A 49 -38.17 -36.35 -4.29
N ASP A 50 -37.95 -37.55 -3.72
CA ASP A 50 -37.21 -37.67 -2.47
C ASP A 50 -35.70 -37.56 -2.71
N LEU A 51 -35.15 -36.40 -2.37
CA LEU A 51 -33.73 -36.08 -2.52
C LEU A 51 -32.83 -36.85 -1.55
N ALA A 52 -33.40 -37.53 -0.55
CA ALA A 52 -32.65 -38.42 0.34
C ALA A 52 -32.58 -39.87 -0.18
N ASP A 53 -33.28 -40.20 -1.28
CA ASP A 53 -33.21 -41.50 -1.94
C ASP A 53 -32.13 -41.49 -3.05
N ALA A 54 -31.03 -42.21 -2.82
CA ALA A 54 -29.97 -42.37 -3.82
C ALA A 54 -30.47 -43.03 -5.12
N GLY A 55 -31.46 -43.92 -5.04
CA GLY A 55 -32.11 -44.53 -6.20
C GLY A 55 -32.84 -43.52 -7.06
N PHE A 56 -33.62 -42.62 -6.45
CA PHE A 56 -34.26 -41.49 -7.13
C PHE A 56 -33.22 -40.61 -7.81
N LEU A 57 -32.16 -40.21 -7.11
CA LEU A 57 -31.10 -39.35 -7.64
C LEU A 57 -30.39 -39.99 -8.86
N ARG A 58 -30.10 -41.30 -8.80
CA ARG A 58 -29.54 -42.07 -9.94
C ARG A 58 -30.48 -42.04 -11.15
N ARG A 59 -31.78 -42.25 -10.95
CA ARG A 59 -32.79 -42.23 -12.03
C ARG A 59 -32.96 -40.84 -12.62
N ALA A 60 -33.12 -39.82 -11.77
CA ALA A 60 -33.36 -38.44 -12.17
C ALA A 60 -32.19 -37.84 -12.96
N LEU A 61 -30.97 -38.32 -12.72
CA LEU A 61 -29.76 -37.83 -13.37
C LEU A 61 -29.11 -38.87 -14.30
N LYS A 62 -29.83 -39.95 -14.67
CA LYS A 62 -29.35 -41.00 -15.56
C LYS A 62 -29.12 -40.44 -16.97
N GLY A 63 -27.98 -40.74 -17.59
CA GLY A 63 -27.66 -40.34 -18.97
C GLY A 63 -27.39 -38.84 -19.18
N SER A 64 -27.68 -37.98 -18.19
CA SER A 64 -27.39 -36.54 -18.28
C SER A 64 -25.92 -36.24 -18.01
N ARG A 65 -25.29 -35.48 -18.91
CA ARG A 65 -23.98 -34.85 -18.68
C ARG A 65 -24.08 -33.41 -18.13
N ARG A 66 -25.31 -32.91 -17.96
CA ARG A 66 -25.59 -31.54 -17.49
C ARG A 66 -25.30 -31.42 -15.99
N PRO A 67 -24.97 -30.21 -15.50
CA PRO A 67 -24.94 -29.93 -14.07
C PRO A 67 -26.29 -30.19 -13.41
N ALA A 68 -26.30 -30.48 -12.12
CA ALA A 68 -27.51 -30.60 -11.31
C ALA A 68 -27.53 -29.58 -10.17
N VAL A 69 -28.67 -28.93 -9.96
CA VAL A 69 -28.91 -28.04 -8.81
C VAL A 69 -30.00 -28.67 -7.95
N VAL A 70 -29.68 -28.89 -6.68
CA VAL A 70 -30.54 -29.57 -5.71
C VAL A 70 -30.96 -28.56 -4.65
N GLY A 71 -32.26 -28.33 -4.52
CA GLY A 71 -32.86 -27.47 -3.50
C GLY A 71 -33.31 -28.32 -2.34
N ALA A 72 -32.82 -28.01 -1.14
CA ALA A 72 -33.21 -28.70 0.07
C ALA A 72 -33.43 -27.74 1.25
N PRO A 73 -34.35 -28.05 2.18
CA PRO A 73 -34.37 -27.42 3.49
C PRO A 73 -33.05 -27.67 4.22
N ALA A 74 -32.53 -26.67 4.95
CA ALA A 74 -31.26 -26.77 5.67
C ALA A 74 -31.18 -28.02 6.58
N THR A 75 -32.27 -28.31 7.30
CA THR A 75 -32.40 -29.48 8.19
C THR A 75 -32.24 -30.84 7.50
N ARG A 76 -32.41 -30.90 6.17
CA ARG A 76 -32.29 -32.12 5.37
C ARG A 76 -30.96 -32.24 4.63
N VAL A 77 -30.14 -31.19 4.61
CA VAL A 77 -28.89 -31.14 3.85
C VAL A 77 -27.95 -32.32 4.16
N PRO A 78 -27.69 -32.71 5.43
CA PRO A 78 -26.78 -33.82 5.72
C PRO A 78 -27.23 -35.16 5.13
N ARG A 79 -28.53 -35.45 5.21
CA ARG A 79 -29.12 -36.68 4.65
C ARG A 79 -29.02 -36.70 3.13
N ILE A 80 -29.31 -35.56 2.49
CA ILE A 80 -29.26 -35.42 1.03
C ILE A 80 -27.82 -35.47 0.52
N LEU A 81 -26.86 -34.89 1.24
CA LEU A 81 -25.43 -35.00 0.92
C LEU A 81 -24.96 -36.46 0.88
N ARG A 82 -25.36 -37.26 1.87
CA ARG A 82 -25.04 -38.70 1.90
C ARG A 82 -25.66 -39.42 0.70
N ALA A 83 -26.93 -39.16 0.40
CA ALA A 83 -27.63 -39.77 -0.73
C ALA A 83 -27.00 -39.37 -2.09
N LEU A 84 -26.59 -38.11 -2.24
CA LEU A 84 -25.89 -37.62 -3.44
C LEU A 84 -24.54 -38.30 -3.63
N ARG A 85 -23.80 -38.51 -2.55
CA ARG A 85 -22.50 -39.22 -2.60
C ARG A 85 -22.64 -40.67 -2.97
N GLU A 86 -23.65 -41.36 -2.43
CA GLU A 86 -23.94 -42.74 -2.76
C GLU A 86 -24.48 -42.89 -4.20
N ALA A 87 -25.29 -41.95 -4.65
CA ALA A 87 -25.86 -41.95 -5.99
C ALA A 87 -24.81 -41.67 -7.09
N LEU A 88 -23.85 -40.79 -6.79
CA LEU A 88 -22.92 -40.21 -7.76
C LEU A 88 -21.47 -40.22 -7.25
N PRO A 89 -20.87 -41.40 -7.06
CA PRO A 89 -19.47 -41.49 -6.65
C PRO A 89 -18.58 -40.83 -7.73
N GLY A 90 -17.66 -39.96 -7.29
CA GLY A 90 -16.71 -39.27 -8.19
C GLY A 90 -17.24 -38.01 -8.88
N VAL A 91 -18.51 -37.62 -8.71
CA VAL A 91 -19.01 -36.34 -9.23
C VAL A 91 -18.62 -35.21 -8.25
N PRO A 92 -18.01 -34.10 -8.72
CA PRO A 92 -17.77 -32.92 -7.90
C PRO A 92 -19.09 -32.40 -7.33
N LEU A 93 -19.14 -32.19 -6.02
CA LEU A 93 -20.33 -31.69 -5.33
C LEU A 93 -19.94 -30.53 -4.41
N LEU A 94 -20.62 -29.41 -4.64
CA LEU A 94 -20.56 -28.17 -3.88
C LEU A 94 -21.83 -28.09 -3.03
N ALA A 95 -21.68 -27.80 -1.74
CA ALA A 95 -22.80 -27.68 -0.81
C ALA A 95 -22.76 -26.31 -0.12
N VAL A 96 -23.84 -25.54 -0.26
CA VAL A 96 -24.03 -24.31 0.52
C VAL A 96 -24.71 -24.68 1.83
N THR A 97 -23.95 -24.72 2.92
CA THR A 97 -24.40 -25.22 4.22
C THR A 97 -23.52 -24.75 5.36
N ASP A 98 -24.12 -24.36 6.48
CA ASP A 98 -23.41 -24.07 7.74
C ASP A 98 -23.15 -25.34 8.57
N GLU A 99 -23.74 -26.47 8.20
CA GLU A 99 -23.55 -27.76 8.87
C GLU A 99 -22.10 -28.24 8.79
N SER A 100 -21.54 -28.60 9.95
CA SER A 100 -20.21 -29.21 10.07
C SER A 100 -20.21 -30.67 9.58
N GLY A 101 -19.07 -31.15 9.06
CA GLY A 101 -18.91 -32.58 8.74
C GLY A 101 -19.39 -32.98 7.34
N ALA A 102 -19.13 -32.14 6.33
CA ALA A 102 -19.39 -32.50 4.93
C ALA A 102 -18.63 -33.79 4.55
N PRO A 103 -19.25 -34.74 3.82
CA PRO A 103 -18.59 -35.99 3.43
C PRO A 103 -17.34 -35.73 2.58
N PRO A 104 -16.32 -36.61 2.63
CA PRO A 104 -15.12 -36.49 1.79
C PRO A 104 -15.44 -36.25 0.31
N GLY A 105 -14.64 -35.39 -0.32
CA GLY A 105 -14.84 -34.96 -1.71
C GLY A 105 -15.91 -33.88 -1.90
N THR A 106 -16.53 -33.38 -0.84
CA THR A 106 -17.51 -32.28 -0.86
C THR A 106 -16.86 -30.96 -0.53
N THR A 107 -17.03 -29.99 -1.43
CA THR A 107 -16.70 -28.60 -1.13
C THR A 107 -17.88 -27.98 -0.41
N ALA A 108 -17.71 -27.59 0.85
CA ALA A 108 -18.74 -26.88 1.62
C ALA A 108 -18.46 -25.38 1.61
N VAL A 109 -19.50 -24.58 1.41
CA VAL A 109 -19.46 -23.11 1.52
C VAL A 109 -20.52 -22.71 2.55
N PRO A 110 -20.14 -22.14 3.70
CA PRO A 110 -21.12 -21.72 4.69
C PRO A 110 -21.93 -20.52 4.18
N LEU A 111 -23.19 -20.42 4.60
CA LEU A 111 -24.03 -19.26 4.31
C LEU A 111 -23.43 -17.99 4.91
N SER A 112 -22.74 -18.10 6.06
CA SER A 112 -22.01 -16.97 6.66
C SER A 112 -20.94 -16.38 5.72
N ALA A 113 -20.36 -17.18 4.82
CA ALA A 113 -19.42 -16.69 3.83
C ALA A 113 -20.05 -15.68 2.85
N PHE A 114 -21.35 -15.74 2.59
CA PHE A 114 -22.04 -14.69 1.82
C PHE A 114 -22.06 -13.36 2.59
N GLY A 115 -22.33 -13.43 3.89
CA GLY A 115 -22.23 -12.26 4.77
C GLY A 115 -20.84 -11.64 4.73
N GLU A 116 -19.79 -12.46 4.89
CA GLU A 116 -18.41 -11.99 4.95
C GLU A 116 -17.80 -11.56 3.61
N ARG A 117 -18.12 -12.26 2.52
CA ARG A 117 -17.46 -12.07 1.21
C ARG A 117 -18.28 -11.24 0.23
N VAL A 118 -19.59 -11.07 0.47
CA VAL A 118 -20.48 -10.32 -0.42
C VAL A 118 -21.09 -9.13 0.31
N ILE A 119 -21.78 -9.35 1.43
CA ILE A 119 -22.54 -8.29 2.10
C ILE A 119 -21.62 -7.30 2.80
N ARG A 120 -20.64 -7.77 3.58
CA ARG A 120 -19.70 -6.91 4.32
C ARG A 120 -18.93 -5.97 3.37
N PRO A 121 -18.29 -6.43 2.27
CA PRO A 121 -17.61 -5.53 1.34
C PRO A 121 -18.56 -4.54 0.66
N ALA A 122 -19.79 -4.94 0.35
CA ALA A 122 -20.79 -4.04 -0.22
C ALA A 122 -21.23 -2.95 0.78
N LEU A 123 -21.39 -3.32 2.06
CA LEU A 123 -21.70 -2.38 3.14
C LEU A 123 -20.52 -1.41 3.39
N GLU A 124 -19.29 -1.92 3.47
CA GLU A 124 -18.09 -1.09 3.59
C GLU A 124 -17.98 -0.09 2.43
N ARG A 125 -18.24 -0.54 1.19
CA ARG A 125 -18.31 0.36 0.02
C ARG A 125 -19.40 1.43 0.16
N ALA A 126 -20.58 1.06 0.66
CA ALA A 126 -21.67 2.01 0.87
C ALA A 126 -21.34 3.07 1.93
N LEU A 127 -20.72 2.66 3.03
CA LEU A 127 -20.24 3.56 4.09
C LEU A 127 -19.14 4.50 3.58
N SER A 128 -18.19 3.97 2.82
CA SER A 128 -17.15 4.79 2.17
C SER A 128 -17.76 5.78 1.17
N ARG A 129 -18.78 5.39 0.40
CA ARG A 129 -19.49 6.32 -0.50
C ARG A 129 -20.15 7.45 0.28
N ASP A 130 -20.89 7.17 1.35
CA ASP A 130 -21.51 8.21 2.18
C ASP A 130 -20.47 9.21 2.73
N ARG A 131 -19.32 8.69 3.18
CA ARG A 131 -18.19 9.52 3.62
C ARG A 131 -17.66 10.42 2.50
N VAL A 132 -17.49 9.89 1.29
CA VAL A 132 -17.07 10.66 0.12
C VAL A 132 -18.09 11.76 -0.20
N GLU A 133 -19.39 11.45 -0.18
CA GLU A 133 -20.45 12.44 -0.45
C GLU A 133 -20.51 13.52 0.64
N ARG A 134 -20.19 13.19 1.90
CA ARG A 134 -20.01 14.20 2.96
C ARG A 134 -18.80 15.10 2.69
N ILE A 135 -17.68 14.54 2.25
CA ILE A 135 -16.49 15.32 1.87
C ILE A 135 -16.83 16.23 0.70
N ARG A 136 -17.39 15.71 -0.40
CA ARG A 136 -17.75 16.51 -1.58
C ARG A 136 -18.65 17.69 -1.24
N ARG A 137 -19.73 17.45 -0.46
CA ARG A 137 -20.63 18.52 0.00
C ARG A 137 -19.91 19.59 0.82
N HIS A 138 -18.95 19.21 1.67
CA HIS A 138 -18.19 20.16 2.49
C HIS A 138 -17.29 21.10 1.66
N PHE A 139 -16.85 20.65 0.49
CA PHE A 139 -15.97 21.38 -0.42
C PHE A 139 -16.70 21.91 -1.67
N GLU A 140 -18.03 21.81 -1.73
CA GLU A 140 -18.80 22.19 -2.92
C GLU A 140 -18.80 23.71 -3.15
N ASP A 141 -18.96 24.48 -2.08
CA ASP A 141 -19.05 25.95 -2.09
C ASP A 141 -17.71 26.68 -2.14
N ALA A 142 -16.60 25.97 -1.87
CA ALA A 142 -15.26 26.53 -1.91
C ALA A 142 -14.85 26.88 -3.36
N GLN A 143 -14.23 28.04 -3.57
CA GLN A 143 -13.63 28.41 -4.85
C GLN A 143 -12.16 27.99 -4.90
N GLN A 144 -11.43 28.21 -3.80
CA GLN A 144 -10.03 27.90 -3.62
C GLN A 144 -9.84 26.87 -2.52
N VAL A 145 -9.38 25.67 -2.89
CA VAL A 145 -9.12 24.58 -1.95
C VAL A 145 -7.63 24.29 -1.90
N LEU A 146 -7.09 24.24 -0.69
CA LEU A 146 -5.73 23.79 -0.42
C LEU A 146 -5.74 22.31 -0.03
N ILE A 147 -4.90 21.50 -0.69
CA ILE A 147 -4.50 20.17 -0.23
C ILE A 147 -3.04 20.27 0.20
N LEU A 148 -2.81 20.24 1.51
CA LEU A 148 -1.51 20.39 2.14
C LEU A 148 -0.91 19.04 2.50
N MET A 149 0.40 18.91 2.31
CA MET A 149 1.22 17.75 2.67
C MET A 149 2.35 18.18 3.62
N GLN A 150 3.20 17.23 4.03
CA GLN A 150 4.45 17.52 4.75
C GLN A 150 5.46 18.33 3.90
N ASP A 151 6.46 18.93 4.54
CA ASP A 151 7.45 19.86 3.93
C ASP A 151 8.24 19.23 2.77
N ASP A 152 8.68 17.98 2.93
CA ASP A 152 9.31 17.20 1.87
C ASP A 152 8.45 15.95 1.63
N PRO A 153 7.37 16.07 0.83
CA PRO A 153 6.35 15.04 0.71
C PRO A 153 6.90 13.79 0.04
N ASP A 154 6.62 12.65 0.66
CA ASP A 154 6.91 11.31 0.14
C ASP A 154 5.90 10.89 -0.96
N PRO A 155 6.12 9.72 -1.59
CA PRO A 155 5.21 9.23 -2.62
C PRO A 155 3.77 9.04 -2.16
N ASP A 156 3.53 8.69 -0.89
CA ASP A 156 2.18 8.43 -0.40
C ASP A 156 1.39 9.73 -0.23
N ALA A 157 2.01 10.77 0.32
CA ALA A 157 1.46 12.11 0.40
C ALA A 157 1.12 12.66 -1.01
N ILE A 158 2.08 12.59 -1.94
CA ILE A 158 1.92 13.11 -3.32
C ILE A 158 0.77 12.38 -4.04
N ALA A 159 0.72 11.05 -3.94
CA ALA A 159 -0.31 10.23 -4.55
C ALA A 159 -1.70 10.50 -3.94
N SER A 160 -1.76 10.60 -2.60
CA SER A 160 -2.98 10.89 -1.86
C SER A 160 -3.55 12.27 -2.19
N ALA A 161 -2.70 13.28 -2.35
CA ALA A 161 -3.13 14.62 -2.76
C ALA A 161 -3.72 14.62 -4.18
N LEU A 162 -3.07 13.94 -5.12
CA LEU A 162 -3.60 13.78 -6.48
C LEU A 162 -4.93 13.02 -6.48
N ALA A 163 -5.06 11.99 -5.64
CA ALA A 163 -6.28 11.21 -5.51
C ALA A 163 -7.42 12.02 -4.92
N LEU A 164 -7.18 12.80 -3.85
CA LEU A 164 -8.18 13.68 -3.26
C LEU A 164 -8.63 14.76 -4.26
N LYS A 165 -7.69 15.39 -4.96
CA LYS A 165 -8.00 16.34 -6.05
C LYS A 165 -8.91 15.71 -7.11
N THR A 166 -8.62 14.47 -7.51
CA THR A 166 -9.44 13.71 -8.47
C THR A 166 -10.82 13.37 -7.89
N LEU A 167 -10.89 12.98 -6.62
CA LEU A 167 -12.12 12.62 -5.92
C LEU A 167 -13.10 13.80 -5.82
N LEU A 168 -12.57 14.99 -5.55
CA LEU A 168 -13.35 16.24 -5.52
C LEU A 168 -13.84 16.65 -6.92
N GLY A 169 -13.28 16.11 -8.00
CA GLY A 169 -13.71 16.39 -9.37
C GLY A 169 -13.40 17.82 -9.83
N ARG A 170 -12.38 18.46 -9.23
CA ARG A 170 -12.09 19.89 -9.39
C ARG A 170 -10.87 20.14 -10.29
N THR A 171 -10.80 21.34 -10.86
CA THR A 171 -9.73 21.74 -11.80
C THR A 171 -8.52 22.34 -11.06
N ARG A 172 -7.39 22.47 -11.78
CA ARG A 172 -6.14 23.05 -11.23
C ARG A 172 -6.32 24.46 -10.65
N THR A 173 -7.21 25.29 -11.19
CA THR A 173 -7.49 26.65 -10.71
C THR A 173 -8.32 26.73 -9.43
N SER A 174 -8.82 25.58 -8.93
CA SER A 174 -9.69 25.53 -7.76
C SER A 174 -9.19 24.59 -6.67
N VAL A 175 -8.17 23.77 -6.97
CA VAL A 175 -7.51 22.87 -6.02
C VAL A 175 -6.00 22.92 -6.24
N HIS A 176 -5.32 23.42 -5.22
CA HIS A 176 -3.87 23.55 -5.16
C HIS A 176 -3.31 22.44 -4.27
N VAL A 177 -2.32 21.71 -4.78
CA VAL A 177 -1.58 20.71 -4.01
C VAL A 177 -0.28 21.37 -3.58
N CYS A 178 -0.09 21.54 -2.29
CA CYS A 178 0.99 22.38 -1.77
C CYS A 178 1.75 21.73 -0.61
N THR A 179 2.91 22.31 -0.34
CA THR A 179 3.75 22.06 0.83
C THR A 179 4.41 23.39 1.25
N PHE A 180 4.91 23.49 2.49
CA PHE A 180 5.73 24.62 2.94
C PHE A 180 7.21 24.47 2.60
N GLY A 181 7.64 23.25 2.26
CA GLY A 181 9.02 22.96 1.87
C GLY A 181 9.15 22.66 0.38
N THR A 182 10.21 21.95 0.04
CA THR A 182 10.53 21.56 -1.33
C THR A 182 10.67 20.05 -1.40
N ILE A 183 10.26 19.45 -2.53
CA ILE A 183 10.47 18.03 -2.80
C ILE A 183 11.96 17.80 -3.11
N THR A 184 12.68 17.14 -2.22
CA THR A 184 14.14 16.98 -2.36
C THR A 184 14.55 15.61 -2.90
N ARG A 185 13.82 14.55 -2.49
CA ARG A 185 14.18 13.18 -2.84
C ARG A 185 14.11 12.92 -4.35
N PRO A 186 15.16 12.37 -4.97
CA PRO A 186 15.21 12.16 -6.42
C PRO A 186 14.04 11.37 -6.99
N GLU A 187 13.61 10.32 -6.29
CA GLU A 187 12.47 9.50 -6.66
C GLU A 187 11.14 10.26 -6.62
N ASN A 188 10.96 11.18 -5.66
CA ASN A 188 9.74 12.00 -5.53
C ASN A 188 9.72 13.11 -6.59
N VAL A 189 10.88 13.70 -6.87
CA VAL A 189 11.06 14.63 -8.00
C VAL A 189 10.76 13.92 -9.32
N ALA A 190 11.29 12.70 -9.50
CA ALA A 190 11.03 11.88 -10.68
C ALA A 190 9.54 11.52 -10.80
N MET A 191 8.87 11.17 -9.69
CA MET A 191 7.43 10.92 -9.63
C MET A 191 6.65 12.14 -10.12
N CYS A 192 6.92 13.32 -9.58
CA CYS A 192 6.24 14.55 -9.97
C CYS A 192 6.48 14.88 -11.45
N LYS A 193 7.72 14.75 -11.93
CA LYS A 193 8.08 15.02 -13.33
C LYS A 193 7.44 14.02 -14.30
N ILE A 194 7.57 12.71 -14.04
CA ILE A 194 7.11 11.64 -14.95
C ILE A 194 5.58 11.57 -14.98
N LEU A 195 4.93 11.83 -13.84
CA LEU A 195 3.48 11.80 -13.74
C LEU A 195 2.85 13.19 -13.90
N GLU A 196 3.63 14.24 -14.17
CA GLU A 196 3.17 15.63 -14.34
C GLU A 196 2.31 16.10 -13.15
N ILE A 197 2.76 15.78 -11.93
CA ILE A 197 2.11 16.20 -10.70
C ILE A 197 2.73 17.52 -10.27
N GLU A 198 1.91 18.56 -10.26
CA GLU A 198 2.33 19.88 -9.83
C GLU A 198 2.09 20.04 -8.34
N VAL A 199 3.17 20.30 -7.61
CA VAL A 199 3.18 20.61 -6.19
C VAL A 199 3.74 22.02 -6.03
N GLU A 200 3.00 22.88 -5.33
CA GLU A 200 3.32 24.30 -5.17
C GLU A 200 3.89 24.54 -3.77
N GLU A 201 5.05 25.18 -3.70
CA GLU A 201 5.60 25.69 -2.44
C GLU A 201 4.86 26.97 -2.06
N ILE A 202 4.33 27.02 -0.84
CA ILE A 202 3.61 28.18 -0.32
C ILE A 202 4.22 28.63 1.01
N SER A 203 3.97 29.88 1.38
CA SER A 203 4.29 30.36 2.73
C SER A 203 3.09 30.20 3.66
N ALA A 204 3.34 30.21 4.96
CA ALA A 204 2.27 30.19 5.97
C ALA A 204 1.26 31.35 5.80
N GLN A 205 1.71 32.52 5.34
CA GLN A 205 0.84 33.67 5.10
C GLN A 205 -0.13 33.46 3.93
N ALA A 206 0.19 32.55 3.00
CA ALA A 206 -0.66 32.25 1.86
C ALA A 206 -1.88 31.39 2.25
N LEU A 207 -1.94 30.83 3.46
CA LEU A 207 -3.07 30.01 3.92
C LEU A 207 -4.41 30.76 3.84
N ASP A 208 -4.40 32.07 4.10
CA ASP A 208 -5.60 32.91 4.12
C ASP A 208 -6.25 33.11 2.73
N GLN A 209 -5.57 32.70 1.65
CA GLN A 209 -6.11 32.78 0.28
C GLN A 209 -7.05 31.62 -0.07
N PHE A 210 -7.16 30.60 0.78
CA PHE A 210 -7.93 29.39 0.53
C PHE A 210 -9.19 29.32 1.39
N ASP A 211 -10.32 28.97 0.78
CA ASP A 211 -11.61 28.85 1.44
C ASP A 211 -11.70 27.61 2.33
N ARG A 212 -10.95 26.56 1.96
CA ARG A 212 -10.91 25.26 2.65
C ARG A 212 -9.53 24.65 2.62
N VAL A 213 -9.16 24.00 3.71
CA VAL A 213 -7.87 23.31 3.88
C VAL A 213 -8.08 21.83 4.16
N ALA A 214 -7.59 20.98 3.26
CA ALA A 214 -7.44 19.55 3.47
C ALA A 214 -5.97 19.21 3.72
N MET A 215 -5.71 18.25 4.60
CA MET A 215 -4.40 17.66 4.82
C MET A 215 -4.47 16.18 4.50
N VAL A 216 -3.49 15.69 3.75
CA VAL A 216 -3.36 14.27 3.39
C VAL A 216 -2.00 13.78 3.79
N ASP A 217 -1.98 12.61 4.42
CA ASP A 217 -0.76 11.95 4.91
C ASP A 217 0.08 12.81 5.89
N VAL A 218 -0.59 13.79 6.50
CA VAL A 218 -0.01 14.67 7.51
C VAL A 218 -1.13 15.13 8.45
N GLN A 219 -0.78 15.29 9.73
CA GLN A 219 -1.67 15.87 10.73
C GLN A 219 -1.16 17.26 11.14
N PRO A 220 -2.05 18.18 11.55
CA PRO A 220 -1.66 19.56 11.89
C PRO A 220 -0.56 19.66 12.95
N SER A 221 -0.43 18.64 13.83
CA SER A 221 0.58 18.63 14.90
C SER A 221 2.01 18.40 14.44
N PHE A 222 2.21 17.95 13.20
CA PHE A 222 3.53 17.69 12.62
C PHE A 222 4.10 18.89 11.85
N LEU A 223 3.30 19.93 11.64
CA LEU A 223 3.69 21.17 10.99
C LEU A 223 3.98 22.24 12.06
N GLU A 224 4.96 23.10 11.81
CA GLU A 224 5.33 24.18 12.74
C GLU A 224 4.29 25.31 12.72
N GLU A 225 3.61 25.46 11.59
CA GLU A 225 2.62 26.48 11.31
C GLU A 225 1.35 26.29 12.15
N ARG A 226 0.72 27.42 12.47
CA ARG A 226 -0.56 27.43 13.18
C ARG A 226 -1.70 27.56 12.20
N PHE A 227 -2.66 26.64 12.30
CA PHE A 227 -3.87 26.66 11.48
C PHE A 227 -5.05 27.21 12.27
N HIS A 228 -5.74 28.19 11.68
CA HIS A 228 -6.98 28.76 12.25
C HIS A 228 -8.20 27.84 12.04
N GLY A 229 -8.10 26.89 11.10
CA GLY A 229 -9.07 25.82 10.88
C GLY A 229 -8.57 24.82 9.84
N VAL A 230 -8.88 23.54 10.04
CA VAL A 230 -8.63 22.47 9.06
C VAL A 230 -9.96 21.79 8.76
N ASP A 231 -10.28 21.63 7.49
CA ASP A 231 -11.56 21.09 7.05
C ASP A 231 -11.54 19.57 6.96
N LEU A 232 -10.44 19.01 6.45
CA LEU A 232 -10.30 17.58 6.23
C LEU A 232 -8.91 17.10 6.61
N VAL A 233 -8.82 15.99 7.33
CA VAL A 233 -7.59 15.23 7.51
C VAL A 233 -7.84 13.78 7.09
N ILE A 234 -7.05 13.27 6.15
CA ILE A 234 -7.00 11.85 5.78
C ILE A 234 -5.57 11.37 5.98
N ASP A 235 -5.38 10.39 6.85
CA ASP A 235 -4.03 9.96 7.24
C ASP A 235 -4.04 8.50 7.74
N HIS A 236 -2.90 7.84 7.66
CA HIS A 236 -2.70 6.50 8.21
C HIS A 236 -1.71 6.48 9.39
N HIS A 237 -1.10 7.60 9.75
CA HIS A 237 -0.18 7.64 10.89
C HIS A 237 -0.92 7.57 12.24
N PRO A 238 -0.26 7.10 13.31
CA PRO A 238 -0.78 7.18 14.67
C PRO A 238 -1.13 8.62 15.08
N VAL A 239 -2.17 8.77 15.88
CA VAL A 239 -2.58 10.09 16.41
C VAL A 239 -1.89 10.33 17.74
N GLU A 240 -0.83 11.13 17.75
CA GLU A 240 -0.09 11.48 18.98
C GLU A 240 -0.72 12.66 19.73
N ARG A 241 -1.38 13.57 19.01
CA ARG A 241 -2.05 14.76 19.57
C ARG A 241 -3.46 14.88 19.02
N PRO A 242 -4.42 15.49 19.76
CA PRO A 242 -5.77 15.68 19.27
C PRO A 242 -5.83 16.47 17.95
N ILE A 243 -6.42 15.87 16.93
CA ILE A 243 -6.61 16.50 15.62
C ILE A 243 -7.85 17.41 15.67
N LYS A 244 -7.64 18.71 15.46
CA LYS A 244 -8.71 19.71 15.30
C LYS A 244 -9.03 19.91 13.81
N ALA A 245 -9.96 19.11 13.30
CA ALA A 245 -10.47 19.23 11.93
C ALA A 245 -11.99 18.98 11.86
N ARG A 246 -12.68 19.55 10.87
CA ARG A 246 -14.13 19.36 10.70
C ARG A 246 -14.49 17.94 10.30
N ILE A 247 -13.72 17.35 9.38
CA ILE A 247 -13.82 15.96 8.95
C ILE A 247 -12.47 15.30 9.17
N ARG A 248 -12.48 14.10 9.77
CA ARG A 248 -11.27 13.28 9.95
C ARG A 248 -11.52 11.83 9.56
N ASP A 249 -10.60 11.26 8.80
CA ASP A 249 -10.48 9.82 8.60
C ASP A 249 -9.02 9.41 8.81
N VAL A 250 -8.71 8.97 10.02
CA VAL A 250 -7.36 8.51 10.37
C VAL A 250 -7.41 7.03 10.67
N ARG A 251 -6.60 6.24 9.95
CA ARG A 251 -6.63 4.77 10.04
C ARG A 251 -5.23 4.20 10.32
N PRO A 252 -4.76 4.24 11.59
CA PRO A 252 -3.44 3.75 11.99
C PRO A 252 -3.15 2.28 11.67
N SER A 253 -4.19 1.50 11.38
CA SER A 253 -4.04 0.11 10.99
C SER A 253 -3.68 -0.06 9.51
N TYR A 254 -3.84 0.96 8.66
CA TYR A 254 -3.59 0.88 7.22
C TYR A 254 -2.11 1.10 6.92
N GLY A 255 -1.62 0.45 5.87
CA GLY A 255 -0.22 0.57 5.45
C GLY A 255 0.13 1.88 4.76
N ALA A 256 -0.86 2.59 4.19
CA ALA A 256 -0.69 3.85 3.50
C ALA A 256 -2.00 4.67 3.48
N THR A 257 -1.88 6.00 3.44
CA THR A 257 -2.96 6.94 3.15
C THR A 257 -3.52 6.72 1.74
N SER A 258 -2.68 6.38 0.74
CA SER A 258 -3.14 6.02 -0.61
C SER A 258 -4.16 4.89 -0.62
N THR A 259 -4.03 3.91 0.29
CA THR A 259 -5.00 2.80 0.40
C THR A 259 -6.40 3.31 0.75
N ILE A 260 -6.49 4.30 1.66
CA ILE A 260 -7.76 4.93 2.03
C ILE A 260 -8.38 5.63 0.82
N LEU A 261 -7.56 6.37 0.05
CA LEU A 261 -8.03 7.10 -1.12
C LEU A 261 -8.46 6.16 -2.26
N VAL A 262 -7.82 4.99 -2.42
CA VAL A 262 -8.28 3.96 -3.37
C VAL A 262 -9.66 3.44 -3.01
N GLU A 263 -9.94 3.19 -1.72
CA GLU A 263 -11.28 2.80 -1.28
C GLU A 263 -12.31 3.88 -1.61
N TYR A 264 -11.98 5.16 -1.42
CA TYR A 264 -12.87 6.28 -1.75
C TYR A 264 -13.16 6.39 -3.24
N LEU A 265 -12.11 6.35 -4.07
CA LEU A 265 -12.24 6.41 -5.53
C LEU A 265 -13.11 5.25 -6.03
N ARG A 266 -12.87 4.04 -5.53
CA ARG A 266 -13.68 2.87 -5.88
C ARG A 266 -15.11 2.99 -5.37
N ALA A 267 -15.31 3.42 -4.13
CA ALA A 267 -16.63 3.57 -3.53
C ALA A 267 -17.50 4.60 -4.26
N ALA A 268 -16.89 5.66 -4.79
CA ALA A 268 -17.58 6.71 -5.54
C ALA A 268 -17.59 6.49 -7.06
N ASP A 269 -17.16 5.33 -7.55
CA ASP A 269 -17.04 4.98 -8.97
C ASP A 269 -16.24 6.01 -9.79
N VAL A 270 -15.24 6.63 -9.18
CA VAL A 270 -14.34 7.56 -9.86
C VAL A 270 -13.40 6.77 -10.76
N LYS A 271 -13.32 7.16 -12.04
CA LYS A 271 -12.41 6.55 -13.00
C LYS A 271 -10.96 6.80 -12.60
N VAL A 272 -10.26 5.74 -12.22
CA VAL A 272 -8.81 5.78 -11.95
C VAL A 272 -8.06 5.72 -13.27
N THR A 273 -7.42 6.83 -13.64
CA THR A 273 -6.56 6.89 -14.83
C THR A 273 -5.25 6.13 -14.61
N GLN A 274 -4.56 5.73 -15.67
CA GLN A 274 -3.25 5.07 -15.55
C GLN A 274 -2.24 5.94 -14.77
N ARG A 275 -2.27 7.27 -14.95
CA ARG A 275 -1.45 8.24 -14.21
C ARG A 275 -1.71 8.16 -12.70
N LEU A 276 -2.98 8.29 -12.30
CA LEU A 276 -3.38 8.21 -10.90
C LEU A 276 -3.11 6.81 -10.31
N ALA A 277 -3.35 5.75 -11.08
CA ALA A 277 -3.05 4.38 -10.66
C ALA A 277 -1.56 4.18 -10.40
N THR A 278 -0.70 4.75 -11.25
CA THR A 278 0.76 4.67 -11.08
C THR A 278 1.20 5.41 -9.82
N ALA A 279 0.67 6.61 -9.57
CA ALA A 279 0.97 7.38 -8.36
C ALA A 279 0.57 6.61 -7.10
N LEU A 280 -0.70 6.18 -7.01
CA LEU A 280 -1.23 5.45 -5.86
C LEU A 280 -0.52 4.11 -5.64
N LEU A 281 -0.18 3.39 -6.71
CA LEU A 281 0.57 2.14 -6.57
C LEU A 281 1.96 2.39 -5.98
N TYR A 282 2.62 3.47 -6.39
CA TYR A 282 3.92 3.82 -5.84
C TYR A 282 3.85 4.30 -4.38
N GLY A 283 2.83 5.11 -4.03
CA GLY A 283 2.57 5.52 -2.65
C GLY A 283 2.42 4.33 -1.71
N ILE A 284 1.50 3.40 -2.04
CA ILE A 284 1.33 2.16 -1.25
C ILE A 284 2.63 1.35 -1.20
N LYS A 285 3.34 1.22 -2.32
CA LYS A 285 4.58 0.45 -2.39
C LYS A 285 5.68 1.06 -1.50
N SER A 286 5.81 2.39 -1.48
CA SER A 286 6.81 3.10 -0.70
C SER A 286 6.63 2.86 0.80
N ASP A 287 5.43 3.12 1.31
CA ASP A 287 5.18 3.12 2.77
C ASP A 287 5.10 1.73 3.37
N THR A 288 4.63 0.77 2.57
CA THR A 288 4.54 -0.63 2.98
C THR A 288 5.80 -1.43 2.67
N LEU A 289 6.84 -0.82 2.07
CA LEU A 289 8.01 -1.50 1.54
C LEU A 289 7.63 -2.67 0.61
N GLY A 290 6.71 -2.43 -0.32
CA GLY A 290 6.19 -3.47 -1.21
C GLY A 290 5.39 -4.55 -0.47
N LEU A 291 4.61 -4.16 0.54
CA LEU A 291 3.83 -5.03 1.43
C LEU A 291 4.65 -5.90 2.38
N GLU A 292 5.97 -5.70 2.47
CA GLU A 292 6.83 -6.40 3.44
C GLU A 292 6.62 -5.90 4.88
N ARG A 293 6.15 -4.66 5.04
CA ARG A 293 5.91 -4.03 6.34
C ARG A 293 4.43 -3.73 6.53
N GLY A 294 3.79 -4.42 7.48
CA GLY A 294 2.48 -4.02 8.00
C GLY A 294 1.33 -4.02 6.99
N GLY A 295 1.45 -4.72 5.85
CA GLY A 295 0.41 -4.75 4.82
C GLY A 295 -0.88 -5.38 5.34
N THR A 296 -1.99 -4.65 5.23
CA THR A 296 -3.33 -5.16 5.53
C THR A 296 -3.98 -5.80 4.30
N ARG A 297 -5.13 -6.43 4.52
CA ARG A 297 -5.99 -6.88 3.42
C ARG A 297 -6.41 -5.71 2.52
N ALA A 298 -6.68 -4.54 3.08
CA ALA A 298 -7.04 -3.35 2.30
C ALA A 298 -5.89 -2.91 1.39
N ASP A 299 -4.65 -2.90 1.92
CA ASP A 299 -3.45 -2.58 1.15
C ASP A 299 -3.24 -3.58 0.01
N LEU A 300 -3.38 -4.88 0.28
CA LEU A 300 -3.24 -5.92 -0.75
C LEU A 300 -4.29 -5.80 -1.86
N GLU A 301 -5.56 -5.54 -1.49
CA GLU A 301 -6.66 -5.38 -2.45
C GLU A 301 -6.48 -4.10 -3.29
N ALA A 302 -6.08 -2.99 -2.66
CA ALA A 302 -5.77 -1.73 -3.34
C ALA A 302 -4.58 -1.91 -4.29
N PHE A 303 -3.48 -2.49 -3.80
CA PHE A 303 -2.29 -2.79 -4.60
C PHE A 303 -2.62 -3.64 -5.80
N SER A 304 -3.34 -4.77 -5.62
CA SER A 304 -3.73 -5.66 -6.71
C SER A 304 -4.60 -4.98 -7.76
N TYR A 305 -5.54 -4.14 -7.32
CA TYR A 305 -6.40 -3.36 -8.22
C TYR A 305 -5.59 -2.36 -9.06
N LEU A 306 -4.70 -1.61 -8.43
CA LEU A 306 -3.88 -0.59 -9.09
C LEU A 306 -2.79 -1.20 -9.97
N TYR A 307 -2.22 -2.34 -9.58
CA TYR A 307 -1.17 -3.03 -10.31
C TYR A 307 -1.56 -3.32 -11.76
N LEU A 308 -2.83 -3.69 -11.99
CA LEU A 308 -3.33 -3.97 -13.35
C LEU A 308 -3.56 -2.71 -14.19
N LEU A 309 -3.65 -1.54 -13.55
CA LEU A 309 -3.96 -0.26 -14.20
C LEU A 309 -2.71 0.62 -14.40
N ALA A 310 -1.71 0.47 -13.54
CA ALA A 310 -0.53 1.31 -13.49
C ALA A 310 0.38 1.15 -14.72
N ASN A 311 1.13 2.21 -15.02
CA ASN A 311 2.21 2.16 -15.98
C ASN A 311 3.49 1.68 -15.30
N HIS A 312 3.76 0.37 -15.40
CA HIS A 312 4.96 -0.24 -14.82
C HIS A 312 6.28 0.29 -15.39
N SER A 313 6.28 0.83 -16.62
CA SER A 313 7.48 1.44 -17.19
C SER A 313 7.79 2.80 -16.56
N ALA A 314 6.76 3.61 -16.32
CA ALA A 314 6.89 4.86 -15.57
C ALA A 314 7.33 4.59 -14.13
N LEU A 315 6.70 3.61 -13.45
CA LEU A 315 7.05 3.22 -12.09
C LEU A 315 8.53 2.85 -11.95
N ARG A 316 9.07 2.03 -12.87
CA ARG A 316 10.50 1.68 -12.86
C ARG A 316 11.44 2.87 -13.02
N ARG A 317 11.03 3.91 -13.76
CA ARG A 317 11.82 5.14 -13.93
C ARG A 317 11.74 6.04 -12.70
N ILE A 318 10.60 6.04 -12.02
CA ILE A 318 10.43 6.75 -10.74
C ILE A 318 11.34 6.11 -9.67
N GLU A 319 11.30 4.78 -9.56
CA GLU A 319 12.13 4.00 -8.61
C GLU A 319 13.64 4.03 -8.93
N ARG A 320 14.00 4.48 -10.12
CA ARG A 320 15.39 4.57 -10.60
C ARG A 320 15.60 5.94 -11.21
N PRO A 321 15.60 7.00 -10.38
CA PRO A 321 15.71 8.37 -10.87
C PRO A 321 16.99 8.55 -11.66
N GLU A 322 16.90 9.36 -12.72
CA GLU A 322 18.02 9.67 -13.61
C GLU A 322 19.11 10.42 -12.83
N LEU A 323 20.36 9.98 -12.98
CA LEU A 323 21.52 10.65 -12.41
C LEU A 323 22.07 11.65 -13.43
N SER A 324 22.40 12.86 -12.96
CA SER A 324 23.12 13.83 -13.78
C SER A 324 24.58 13.40 -14.00
N ASP A 325 25.24 13.91 -15.04
CA ASP A 325 26.65 13.65 -15.30
C ASP A 325 27.53 14.01 -14.09
N GLY A 326 27.25 15.14 -13.43
CA GLY A 326 27.96 15.53 -12.22
C GLY A 326 27.74 14.57 -11.04
N ALA A 327 26.55 13.97 -10.92
CA ALA A 327 26.30 12.92 -9.94
C ALA A 327 27.07 11.64 -10.29
N LEU A 328 27.11 11.26 -11.57
CA LEU A 328 27.87 10.10 -12.04
C LEU A 328 29.37 10.27 -11.78
N ASP A 329 29.94 11.44 -12.07
CA ASP A 329 31.34 11.77 -11.80
C ASP A 329 31.66 11.69 -10.31
N LEU A 330 30.77 12.21 -9.46
CA LEU A 330 30.90 12.15 -8.01
C LEU A 330 30.92 10.70 -7.50
N LEU A 331 29.98 9.87 -7.96
CA LEU A 331 29.91 8.46 -7.61
C LEU A 331 31.13 7.67 -8.12
N ALA A 332 31.60 7.97 -9.33
CA ALA A 332 32.80 7.36 -9.89
C ALA A 332 34.04 7.68 -9.04
N GLN A 333 34.20 8.94 -8.61
CA GLN A 333 35.27 9.35 -7.71
C GLN A 333 35.15 8.70 -6.33
N GLY A 334 33.94 8.66 -5.77
CA GLY A 334 33.64 7.99 -4.50
C GLY A 334 33.98 6.50 -4.53
N LEU A 335 33.68 5.82 -5.65
CA LEU A 335 33.99 4.41 -5.86
C LEU A 335 35.50 4.17 -6.01
N ALA A 336 36.18 5.02 -6.77
CA ALA A 336 37.62 4.94 -6.97
C ALA A 336 38.40 5.14 -5.66
N ARG A 337 37.87 5.96 -4.74
CA ARG A 337 38.49 6.29 -3.45
C ARG A 337 37.97 5.44 -2.27
N ARG A 338 37.13 4.44 -2.53
CA ARG A 338 36.54 3.61 -1.48
C ARG A 338 37.61 2.88 -0.66
N ARG A 339 37.30 2.56 0.59
CA ARG A 339 38.10 1.70 1.46
C ARG A 339 37.20 0.64 2.09
N VAL A 340 37.63 -0.62 2.09
CA VAL A 340 36.95 -1.69 2.82
C VAL A 340 37.83 -2.13 3.96
N LEU A 341 37.39 -1.93 5.20
CA LEU A 341 38.15 -2.20 6.42
C LEU A 341 37.25 -2.93 7.42
N GLY A 342 37.65 -4.12 7.88
CA GLY A 342 36.93 -4.84 8.93
C GLY A 342 35.46 -5.15 8.61
N GLY A 343 35.13 -5.38 7.33
CA GLY A 343 33.75 -5.59 6.87
C GLY A 343 32.94 -4.30 6.71
N VAL A 344 33.59 -3.13 6.71
CA VAL A 344 32.94 -1.82 6.54
C VAL A 344 33.42 -1.16 5.25
N PHE A 345 32.47 -0.81 4.37
CA PHE A 345 32.69 0.04 3.21
C PHE A 345 32.71 1.50 3.64
N PHE A 346 33.77 2.22 3.29
CA PHE A 346 33.92 3.66 3.52
C PHE A 346 34.08 4.39 2.19
N SER A 347 33.34 5.48 2.00
CA SER A 347 33.59 6.44 0.93
C SER A 347 33.29 7.86 1.36
N HIS A 348 34.06 8.82 0.84
CA HIS A 348 33.81 10.24 1.00
C HIS A 348 33.66 10.88 -0.39
N LEU A 349 32.49 11.44 -0.64
CA LEU A 349 32.13 12.03 -1.93
C LEU A 349 32.75 13.42 -2.14
N GLY A 350 33.32 14.05 -1.11
CA GLY A 350 33.77 15.44 -1.19
C GLY A 350 32.59 16.39 -1.12
N THR A 351 32.62 17.49 -1.88
CA THR A 351 31.52 18.46 -1.93
C THR A 351 30.37 17.91 -2.75
N VAL A 352 29.17 17.91 -2.16
CA VAL A 352 27.96 17.32 -2.73
C VAL A 352 26.89 18.40 -2.79
N THR A 353 26.34 18.64 -3.98
CA THR A 353 25.21 19.56 -4.18
C THR A 353 23.87 18.92 -3.80
N MET A 354 23.74 17.62 -4.03
CA MET A 354 22.54 16.82 -3.76
C MET A 354 22.80 15.85 -2.61
N ALA A 355 22.35 16.18 -1.40
CA ALA A 355 22.62 15.40 -0.19
C ALA A 355 22.20 13.92 -0.31
N ASP A 356 21.19 13.60 -1.13
CA ASP A 356 20.66 12.25 -1.33
C ASP A 356 21.59 11.30 -2.10
N LEU A 357 22.61 11.82 -2.78
CA LEU A 357 23.66 10.96 -3.37
C LEU A 357 24.46 10.20 -2.28
N ILE A 358 24.55 10.77 -1.08
CA ILE A 358 25.27 10.17 0.06
C ILE A 358 24.56 8.88 0.54
N PRO A 359 23.26 8.88 0.90
CA PRO A 359 22.55 7.66 1.25
C PRO A 359 22.42 6.68 0.09
N GLN A 360 22.18 7.14 -1.14
CA GLN A 360 22.10 6.26 -2.31
C GLN A 360 23.40 5.47 -2.52
N PHE A 361 24.55 6.14 -2.39
CA PHE A 361 25.83 5.46 -2.52
C PHE A 361 26.16 4.59 -1.31
N ALA A 362 25.64 4.91 -0.12
CA ALA A 362 25.74 4.03 1.03
C ALA A 362 25.00 2.70 0.79
N ASP A 363 23.81 2.73 0.20
CA ASP A 363 23.06 1.52 -0.15
C ASP A 363 23.81 0.69 -1.21
N PHE A 364 24.44 1.34 -2.20
CA PHE A 364 25.35 0.66 -3.14
C PHE A 364 26.53 -0.01 -2.43
N GLY A 365 27.15 0.67 -1.46
CA GLY A 365 28.33 0.16 -0.74
C GLY A 365 28.09 -1.16 0.01
N LEU A 366 26.84 -1.47 0.40
CA LEU A 366 26.48 -2.76 0.99
C LEU A 366 26.59 -3.94 0.02
N GLN A 367 26.65 -3.70 -1.29
CA GLN A 367 26.81 -4.76 -2.29
C GLN A 367 28.27 -5.21 -2.46
N ALA A 368 29.22 -4.54 -1.81
CA ALA A 368 30.62 -4.93 -1.86
C ALA A 368 30.84 -6.27 -1.12
N GLU A 369 31.67 -7.14 -1.70
CA GLU A 369 31.96 -8.46 -1.14
C GLU A 369 32.54 -8.35 0.28
N GLY A 370 31.98 -9.13 1.21
CA GLY A 370 32.43 -9.19 2.61
C GLY A 370 32.05 -7.96 3.45
N VAL A 371 31.15 -7.09 2.97
CA VAL A 371 30.71 -5.90 3.69
C VAL A 371 29.41 -6.15 4.46
N GLU A 372 29.40 -5.78 5.73
CA GLU A 372 28.22 -5.78 6.60
C GLU A 372 27.72 -4.36 6.91
N TRP A 373 28.58 -3.35 6.72
CA TRP A 373 28.34 -1.95 7.02
C TRP A 373 28.79 -1.05 5.87
N SER A 374 28.00 -0.05 5.52
CA SER A 374 28.40 0.97 4.56
C SER A 374 28.29 2.36 5.17
N VAL A 375 29.36 3.14 5.04
CA VAL A 375 29.51 4.48 5.59
C VAL A 375 29.96 5.39 4.46
N VAL A 376 29.05 6.25 4.01
CA VAL A 376 29.33 7.24 2.98
C VAL A 376 29.15 8.62 3.57
N SER A 377 30.06 9.53 3.26
CA SER A 377 30.00 10.91 3.72
C SER A 377 30.19 11.91 2.59
N GLY A 378 29.73 13.14 2.79
CA GLY A 378 29.91 14.25 1.85
C GLY A 378 29.69 15.59 2.54
N VAL A 379 30.27 16.64 1.97
CA VAL A 379 30.16 18.03 2.44
C VAL A 379 29.01 18.70 1.71
N VAL A 380 28.01 19.19 2.46
CA VAL A 380 26.86 19.93 1.95
C VAL A 380 26.84 21.29 2.66
N GLY A 381 27.14 22.36 1.93
CA GLY A 381 27.36 23.67 2.55
C GLY A 381 28.55 23.65 3.53
N ASP A 382 28.30 24.02 4.78
CA ASP A 382 29.27 24.00 5.89
C ASP A 382 29.17 22.74 6.78
N GLN A 383 28.31 21.79 6.39
CA GLN A 383 28.07 20.55 7.14
C GLN A 383 28.67 19.34 6.43
N VAL A 384 29.03 18.33 7.21
CA VAL A 384 29.34 16.97 6.74
C VAL A 384 28.15 16.08 7.05
N HIS A 385 27.58 15.51 6.01
CA HIS A 385 26.54 14.51 6.09
C HIS A 385 27.19 13.13 6.03
N VAL A 386 26.84 12.26 6.98
CA VAL A 386 27.31 10.87 7.03
C VAL A 386 26.09 9.96 7.00
N SER A 387 26.00 9.12 5.97
CA SER A 387 24.99 8.07 5.86
C SER A 387 25.60 6.73 6.24
N ILE A 388 24.88 5.99 7.07
CA ILE A 388 25.27 4.69 7.59
C ILE A 388 24.19 3.68 7.23
N ARG A 389 24.60 2.53 6.71
CA ARG A 389 23.75 1.39 6.34
C ARG A 389 24.34 0.09 6.85
N ASN A 390 23.50 -0.89 7.14
CA ASN A 390 23.93 -2.26 7.43
C ASN A 390 22.94 -3.31 6.93
N VAL A 391 23.38 -4.56 6.90
CA VAL A 391 22.63 -5.74 6.44
C VAL A 391 21.50 -6.21 7.37
N GLY A 392 21.29 -5.53 8.50
CA GLY A 392 20.11 -5.66 9.36
C GLY A 392 20.14 -6.73 10.46
N TYR A 393 21.04 -7.71 10.40
CA TYR A 393 21.24 -8.70 11.48
C TYR A 393 22.44 -8.39 12.40
N VAL A 394 23.10 -7.25 12.19
CA VAL A 394 24.24 -6.76 12.98
C VAL A 394 23.79 -5.73 14.03
N LYS A 395 24.74 -5.02 14.66
CA LYS A 395 24.43 -3.93 15.62
C LYS A 395 23.54 -2.87 14.96
N SER A 396 22.77 -2.15 15.79
CA SER A 396 21.89 -1.05 15.33
C SER A 396 22.69 0.10 14.72
N ALA A 397 22.32 0.51 13.50
CA ALA A 397 22.92 1.67 12.83
C ALA A 397 22.67 2.98 13.60
N GLY A 398 21.47 3.14 14.17
CA GLY A 398 21.13 4.29 15.01
C GLY A 398 21.99 4.39 16.27
N ASP A 399 22.30 3.26 16.91
CA ASP A 399 23.16 3.26 18.11
C ASP A 399 24.63 3.52 17.73
N MET A 400 25.08 2.95 16.61
CA MET A 400 26.44 3.18 16.12
C MET A 400 26.67 4.65 15.74
N VAL A 401 25.75 5.27 15.01
CA VAL A 401 25.91 6.68 14.59
C VAL A 401 25.92 7.62 15.80
N ARG A 402 25.10 7.34 16.82
CA ARG A 402 25.07 8.10 18.08
C ARG A 402 26.39 7.96 18.83
N ALA A 403 26.93 6.75 18.93
CA ALA A 403 28.23 6.52 19.57
C ALA A 403 29.40 7.17 18.82
N ALA A 404 29.33 7.25 17.48
CA ALA A 404 30.40 7.79 16.65
C ALA A 404 30.39 9.32 16.50
N PHE A 405 29.20 9.96 16.47
CA PHE A 405 29.03 11.37 16.11
C PHE A 405 28.16 12.19 17.06
N GLY A 406 27.48 11.58 18.03
CA GLY A 406 26.55 12.29 18.91
C GLY A 406 27.19 13.35 19.81
N ASP A 407 28.51 13.35 19.94
CA ASP A 407 29.30 14.37 20.65
C ASP A 407 29.54 15.65 19.82
N ILE A 408 29.37 15.60 18.49
CA ILE A 408 29.76 16.70 17.58
C ILE A 408 28.65 17.14 16.62
N GLY A 409 27.46 16.54 16.69
CA GLY A 409 26.29 17.02 15.97
C GLY A 409 25.10 16.05 16.03
N PRO A 410 23.96 16.43 15.41
CA PRO A 410 22.79 15.56 15.30
C PRO A 410 23.12 14.20 14.68
N ALA A 411 22.77 13.12 15.39
CA ALA A 411 22.98 11.76 14.95
C ALA A 411 21.81 10.87 15.36
N GLY A 412 21.24 10.11 14.42
CA GLY A 412 20.07 9.26 14.69
C GLY A 412 19.72 8.35 13.52
N GLY A 413 18.79 7.44 13.76
CA GLY A 413 18.35 6.48 12.74
C GLY A 413 17.67 5.25 13.32
N HIS A 414 17.38 4.32 12.41
CA HIS A 414 16.79 3.02 12.67
C HIS A 414 17.86 1.93 12.79
N ARG A 415 17.42 0.66 12.90
CA ARG A 415 18.32 -0.49 13.06
C ARG A 415 19.25 -0.68 11.85
N THR A 416 18.76 -0.47 10.64
CA THR A 416 19.49 -0.75 9.39
C THR A 416 20.05 0.47 8.68
N MET A 417 19.57 1.66 9.05
CA MET A 417 19.91 2.92 8.39
C MET A 417 19.97 4.07 9.39
N ALA A 418 20.98 4.91 9.27
CA ALA A 418 21.16 6.07 10.14
C ALA A 418 21.90 7.21 9.44
N LYS A 419 21.83 8.39 10.03
CA LYS A 419 22.44 9.62 9.51
C LYS A 419 23.07 10.41 10.67
N ALA A 420 24.21 11.04 10.39
CA ALA A 420 24.73 12.15 11.17
C ALA A 420 24.89 13.39 10.28
N VAL A 421 24.66 14.56 10.86
CA VAL A 421 24.97 15.87 10.27
C VAL A 421 25.84 16.60 11.27
N VAL A 422 27.06 16.93 10.90
CA VAL A 422 28.03 17.56 11.81
C VAL A 422 28.70 18.75 11.15
N PRO A 423 29.06 19.81 11.88
CA PRO A 423 29.79 20.93 11.29
C PRO A 423 31.12 20.46 10.71
N LEU A 424 31.47 20.90 9.50
CA LEU A 424 32.74 20.53 8.84
C LEU A 424 33.95 20.85 9.73
N ALA A 425 33.91 22.00 10.41
CA ALA A 425 34.95 22.45 11.33
C ALA A 425 35.28 21.42 12.43
N SER A 426 34.28 20.68 12.91
CA SER A 426 34.43 19.65 13.94
C SER A 426 35.23 18.43 13.46
N LEU A 427 35.33 18.23 12.14
CA LEU A 427 36.05 17.13 11.51
C LEU A 427 37.37 17.56 10.85
N THR A 428 37.76 18.84 10.96
CA THR A 428 38.97 19.39 10.31
C THR A 428 39.97 20.02 11.29
N VAL A 429 39.91 19.73 12.59
CA VAL A 429 40.78 20.36 13.60
C VAL A 429 42.21 19.76 13.64
N GLY A 430 43.25 20.51 13.23
CA GLY A 430 44.68 20.15 13.35
C GLY A 430 45.51 20.39 12.07
N ASP A 431 46.84 20.19 12.11
CA ASP A 431 47.78 20.48 11.00
C ASP A 431 47.51 19.73 9.68
N GLU A 432 46.70 18.66 9.71
CA GLU A 432 46.27 17.88 8.53
C GLU A 432 45.15 18.56 7.71
N ALA A 433 44.62 19.70 8.18
CA ALA A 433 43.52 20.44 7.54
C ALA A 433 43.88 21.03 6.16
N ARG A 434 45.16 21.25 5.86
CA ARG A 434 45.60 21.98 4.64
C ARG A 434 45.58 21.14 3.35
N ALA A 435 45.21 19.86 3.40
CA ALA A 435 45.28 18.95 2.24
C ALA A 435 43.97 18.22 1.88
N GLY A 436 42.84 18.53 2.53
CA GLY A 436 41.55 17.86 2.23
C GLY A 436 41.49 16.36 2.62
N ARG A 437 42.47 15.87 3.39
CA ARG A 437 42.66 14.46 3.81
C ARG A 437 42.50 14.22 5.32
N GLY A 438 41.87 15.12 6.05
CA GLY A 438 41.66 14.97 7.50
C GLY A 438 40.26 14.47 7.88
N CYS A 439 39.25 14.82 7.07
CA CYS A 439 37.85 14.52 7.37
C CYS A 439 37.51 13.03 7.15
N PRO A 440 37.83 12.39 6.00
CA PRO A 440 37.52 10.97 5.78
C PRO A 440 38.16 10.05 6.83
N GLU A 441 39.41 10.32 7.19
CA GLU A 441 40.22 9.55 8.14
C GLU A 441 39.62 9.61 9.55
N ARG A 442 39.14 10.78 9.98
CA ARG A 442 38.45 10.93 11.26
C ARG A 442 37.10 10.23 11.30
N ILE A 443 36.35 10.27 10.20
CA ILE A 443 35.09 9.53 10.07
C ILE A 443 35.36 8.03 10.21
N ILE A 444 36.35 7.50 9.49
CA ILE A 444 36.77 6.09 9.59
C ILE A 444 37.13 5.75 11.03
N HIS A 445 37.99 6.54 11.68
CA HIS A 445 38.42 6.28 13.04
C HIS A 445 37.26 6.29 14.05
N ARG A 446 36.37 7.29 13.97
CA ARG A 446 35.19 7.38 14.84
C ARG A 446 34.27 6.17 14.68
N VAL A 447 34.01 5.74 13.45
CA VAL A 447 33.16 4.57 13.18
C VAL A 447 33.81 3.27 13.67
N LEU A 448 35.07 3.03 13.33
CA LEU A 448 35.77 1.81 13.75
C LEU A 448 35.83 1.71 15.28
N ARG A 449 36.09 2.83 15.97
CA ARG A 449 36.01 2.91 17.43
C ARG A 449 34.62 2.58 17.96
N ALA A 450 33.56 3.13 17.36
CA ALA A 450 32.18 2.85 17.76
C ALA A 450 31.79 1.37 17.53
N LEU A 451 32.36 0.72 16.52
CA LEU A 451 32.15 -0.70 16.25
C LEU A 451 32.95 -1.62 17.19
N GLY A 452 33.96 -1.08 17.90
CA GLY A 452 34.88 -1.83 18.75
C GLY A 452 36.03 -2.49 17.96
N GLN A 453 36.28 -2.03 16.73
CA GLN A 453 37.36 -2.49 15.88
C GLN A 453 38.52 -1.48 15.99
N SER A 454 39.51 -1.75 16.83
CA SER A 454 40.71 -0.92 16.87
C SER A 454 41.55 -1.20 15.62
N GLY A 455 41.65 -0.21 14.71
CA GLY A 455 42.58 -0.28 13.59
C GLY A 455 44.00 -0.45 14.11
N LYS A 456 44.64 -1.56 13.73
CA LYS A 456 46.10 -1.70 13.79
C LYS A 456 46.68 -1.25 12.46
#